data_AF-A0A4V3FIA2-F1
#
_entry.id   AF-A0A4V3FIA2-F1
#
_cell.length_a   1.000
_cell.length_b   1.000
_cell.length_c   1.000
_cell.angle_alpha   90.00
_cell.angle_beta   90.00
_cell.angle_gamma   90.00
#
_symmetry.space_group_name_H-M   'P 1'
#
loop_
_entity.id
_entity.type
_entity.pdbx_description
1 polymer ?
#
loop_
_entity_poly.entity_id
_entity_poly.type
_entity_poly.pdbx_seq_one_letter_code
_entity_poly.pdbx_strand_id
1 'polypeptide(L)'
;MKSYSLCILVVVFTLLACACGKKWPGGISSGYPAGDNDPWLTVQAGSAEPVVKAVQRYETLRGHYPKEEADLITFMSSTPASREGILGGWHYVKDGMGFRLNLSLGWDPSLIYVGSKSSAHWAFDPGDGTPEKVIILTP
;
A
#
# COMPACT_ATOMS: atom_id res chain seq x y z
N MET A 1 25.91 31.89 -47.61
CA MET A 1 26.45 30.84 -46.73
C MET A 1 25.48 30.69 -45.56
N LYS A 2 24.42 29.88 -45.71
CA LYS A 2 24.26 28.47 -45.26
C LYS A 2 24.43 28.26 -43.74
N SER A 3 23.25 28.17 -43.11
CA SER A 3 22.76 27.50 -41.89
C SER A 3 23.72 26.79 -40.94
N TYR A 4 23.48 26.97 -39.63
CA TYR A 4 23.51 25.87 -38.66
C TYR A 4 22.24 25.89 -37.81
N SER A 5 21.42 24.87 -38.06
CA SER A 5 20.21 24.48 -37.33
C SER A 5 20.56 23.24 -36.51
N LEU A 6 19.81 23.01 -35.44
CA LEU A 6 19.73 21.75 -34.67
C LEU A 6 21.01 21.28 -33.94
N CYS A 7 21.06 21.55 -32.63
CA CYS A 7 21.49 20.56 -31.63
C CYS A 7 20.73 20.84 -30.32
N ILE A 8 19.40 20.78 -30.42
CA ILE A 8 18.58 20.25 -29.34
C ILE A 8 18.97 18.78 -29.24
N LEU A 9 19.88 18.43 -28.32
CA LEU A 9 20.03 17.04 -27.92
C LEU A 9 20.62 16.92 -26.51
N VAL A 10 19.70 16.84 -25.55
CA VAL A 10 19.74 15.85 -24.46
C VAL A 10 21.06 15.76 -23.69
N VAL A 11 21.39 16.78 -22.90
CA VAL A 11 22.34 16.62 -21.79
C VAL A 11 21.87 17.46 -20.60
N VAL A 12 20.80 17.02 -19.93
CA VAL A 12 20.73 17.19 -18.47
C VAL A 12 20.24 15.87 -17.92
N PHE A 13 21.24 15.08 -17.54
CA PHE A 13 21.21 13.93 -16.67
C PHE A 13 19.95 13.85 -15.79
N THR A 14 19.20 12.79 -16.03
CA THR A 14 18.40 12.05 -15.06
C THR A 14 18.98 12.12 -13.64
N LEU A 15 18.45 13.04 -12.84
CA LEU A 15 18.44 12.90 -11.38
C LEU A 15 17.43 11.79 -11.03
N LEU A 16 17.82 10.54 -11.32
CA LEU A 16 17.39 9.43 -10.48
C LEU A 16 18.06 9.67 -9.12
N ALA A 17 17.42 10.50 -8.29
CA ALA A 17 17.63 10.41 -6.87
C ALA A 17 17.15 9.01 -6.48
N CYS A 18 18.11 8.08 -6.35
CA CYS A 18 17.95 6.91 -5.50
C CYS A 18 17.53 7.44 -4.12
N ALA A 19 16.23 7.57 -3.91
CA ALA A 19 15.63 7.52 -2.60
C ALA A 19 15.81 6.09 -2.09
N CYS A 20 17.06 5.70 -1.83
CA CYS A 20 17.37 4.62 -0.93
C CYS A 20 16.96 5.11 0.46
N GLY A 21 15.66 5.02 0.75
CA GLY A 21 15.16 5.07 2.11
C GLY A 21 15.95 4.04 2.89
N LYS A 22 16.79 4.49 3.81
CA LYS A 22 17.54 3.60 4.72
C LYS A 22 16.49 2.75 5.43
N LYS A 23 16.43 1.45 5.11
CA LYS A 23 15.69 0.48 5.91
C LYS A 23 16.42 0.38 7.24
N TRP A 24 15.85 0.95 8.30
CA TRP A 24 16.41 0.78 9.64
C TRP A 24 16.14 -0.65 10.11
N PRO A 25 17.01 -1.25 10.94
CA PRO A 25 16.63 -2.45 11.67
C PRO A 25 15.40 -2.09 12.52
N GLY A 26 14.25 -2.66 12.17
CA GLY A 26 12.94 -2.31 12.75
C GLY A 26 11.98 -1.57 11.82
N GLY A 27 12.32 -1.34 10.54
CA GLY A 27 11.43 -0.75 9.54
C GLY A 27 11.74 0.72 9.19
N ILE A 28 10.71 1.50 8.87
CA ILE A 28 10.81 2.97 8.76
C ILE A 28 10.34 3.65 10.05
N SER A 29 10.85 4.85 10.33
CA SER A 29 10.46 5.65 11.50
C SER A 29 9.23 6.51 11.21
N SER A 30 8.59 7.03 12.26
CA SER A 30 7.48 8.00 12.16
C SER A 30 7.84 9.24 11.35
N GLY A 31 9.09 9.71 11.42
CA GLY A 31 9.61 10.83 10.62
C GLY A 31 9.85 10.53 9.13
N TYR A 32 9.44 9.36 8.62
CA TYR A 32 9.56 9.02 7.21
C TYR A 32 8.72 9.98 6.35
N PRO A 33 9.31 10.65 5.34
CA PRO A 33 8.61 11.66 4.55
C PRO A 33 7.72 11.03 3.46
N ALA A 34 6.67 10.30 3.87
CA ALA A 34 5.74 9.65 2.95
C ALA A 34 5.07 10.66 2.00
N GLY A 35 5.16 10.39 0.71
CA GLY A 35 4.62 11.23 -0.35
C GLY A 35 3.99 10.43 -1.49
N ASP A 36 3.38 11.17 -2.41
CA ASP A 36 2.80 10.58 -3.61
C ASP A 36 3.88 9.95 -4.48
N ASN A 37 3.53 8.82 -5.11
CA ASN A 37 4.41 8.01 -5.96
C ASN A 37 5.73 7.58 -5.28
N ASP A 38 5.73 7.49 -3.94
CA ASP A 38 6.86 6.96 -3.19
C ASP A 38 7.19 5.55 -3.68
N PRO A 39 8.40 5.30 -4.23
CA PRO A 39 8.70 4.01 -4.87
C PRO A 39 8.66 2.84 -3.89
N TRP A 40 9.08 3.06 -2.65
CA TRP A 40 9.13 1.99 -1.66
C TRP A 40 7.73 1.65 -1.13
N LEU A 41 6.92 2.68 -0.83
CA LEU A 41 5.53 2.49 -0.45
C LEU A 41 4.68 1.92 -1.59
N THR A 42 4.98 2.26 -2.85
CA THR A 42 4.32 1.68 -4.02
C THR A 42 4.55 0.17 -4.09
N VAL A 43 5.77 -0.30 -3.83
CA VAL A 43 6.07 -1.75 -3.72
C VAL A 43 5.30 -2.39 -2.57
N GLN A 44 5.21 -1.72 -1.41
CA GLN A 44 4.43 -2.25 -0.29
C GLN A 44 2.94 -2.31 -0.63
N ALA A 45 2.38 -1.26 -1.23
CA ALA A 45 1.00 -1.19 -1.70
C ALA A 45 0.66 -2.34 -2.66
N GLY A 46 1.56 -2.67 -3.59
CA GLY A 46 1.39 -3.80 -4.51
C GLY A 46 1.25 -5.14 -3.80
N SER A 47 1.89 -5.33 -2.64
CA SER A 47 1.76 -6.56 -1.87
C SER A 47 0.35 -6.80 -1.31
N ALA A 48 -0.51 -5.76 -1.23
CA ALA A 48 -1.89 -5.88 -0.76
C ALA A 48 -2.83 -6.48 -1.82
N GLU A 49 -2.44 -6.47 -3.10
CA GLU A 49 -3.33 -6.80 -4.23
C GLU A 49 -4.06 -8.15 -4.05
N PRO A 50 -3.41 -9.26 -3.61
CA PRO A 50 -4.11 -10.52 -3.40
C PRO A 50 -5.19 -10.43 -2.31
N VAL A 51 -4.94 -9.66 -1.25
CA VAL A 51 -5.87 -9.48 -0.13
C VAL A 51 -7.05 -8.62 -0.55
N VAL A 52 -6.80 -7.51 -1.26
CA VAL A 52 -7.86 -6.64 -1.81
C VAL A 52 -8.79 -7.43 -2.73
N LYS A 53 -8.23 -8.22 -3.66
CA LYS A 53 -9.01 -9.09 -4.55
C LYS A 53 -9.84 -10.13 -3.78
N ALA A 54 -9.29 -10.69 -2.70
CA ALA A 54 -10.02 -11.63 -1.85
C ALA A 54 -11.20 -10.97 -1.12
N VAL A 55 -11.01 -9.77 -0.56
CA VAL A 55 -12.09 -9.00 0.08
C VAL A 55 -13.19 -8.66 -0.93
N GLN A 56 -12.83 -8.20 -2.13
CA GLN A 56 -13.79 -7.90 -3.19
C GLN A 56 -14.57 -9.15 -3.63
N ARG A 57 -13.88 -10.29 -3.81
CA ARG A 57 -14.52 -11.56 -4.15
C ARG A 57 -15.47 -12.03 -3.04
N TYR A 58 -15.06 -11.90 -1.78
CA TYR A 58 -15.91 -12.20 -0.63
C TYR A 58 -17.18 -11.37 -0.69
N GLU A 59 -17.05 -10.05 -0.89
CA GLU A 59 -18.17 -9.12 -0.96
C GLU A 59 -19.13 -9.49 -2.11
N THR A 60 -18.60 -9.75 -3.31
CA THR A 60 -19.42 -10.11 -4.46
C THR A 60 -20.21 -11.41 -4.23
N LEU A 61 -19.61 -12.40 -3.56
CA LEU A 61 -20.25 -13.70 -3.30
C LEU A 61 -21.22 -13.67 -2.11
N ARG A 62 -20.99 -12.81 -1.12
CA ARG A 62 -21.74 -12.78 0.14
C ARG A 62 -22.66 -11.56 0.29
N GLY A 63 -22.51 -10.55 -0.56
CA GLY A 63 -23.22 -9.27 -0.50
C GLY A 63 -22.77 -8.32 0.62
N HIS A 64 -21.74 -8.69 1.37
CA HIS A 64 -21.16 -7.88 2.45
C HIS A 64 -19.67 -8.19 2.62
N TYR A 65 -18.91 -7.26 3.20
CA TYR A 65 -17.51 -7.50 3.55
C TYR A 65 -17.35 -8.50 4.71
N PRO A 66 -16.20 -9.18 4.83
CA PRO A 66 -15.89 -10.02 6.01
C PRO A 66 -16.12 -9.24 7.32
N LYS A 67 -16.68 -9.88 8.35
CA LYS A 67 -16.90 -9.19 9.63
C LYS A 67 -15.61 -9.12 10.42
N GLU A 68 -14.84 -10.19 10.36
CA GLU A 68 -13.57 -10.36 11.07
C GLU A 68 -12.48 -10.80 10.09
N GLU A 69 -11.22 -10.54 10.45
CA GLU A 69 -10.06 -11.02 9.69
C GLU A 69 -10.08 -12.55 9.52
N ALA A 70 -10.53 -13.28 10.54
CA ALA A 70 -10.64 -14.74 10.51
C ALA A 70 -11.59 -15.25 9.41
N ASP A 71 -12.65 -14.50 9.09
CA ASP A 71 -13.56 -14.83 7.99
C ASP A 71 -12.83 -14.74 6.64
N LEU A 72 -12.03 -13.69 6.46
CA LEU A 72 -11.24 -13.47 5.25
C LEU A 72 -10.14 -14.53 5.11
N ILE A 73 -9.42 -14.82 6.20
CA ILE A 73 -8.39 -15.88 6.25
C ILE A 73 -9.02 -17.22 5.89
N THR A 74 -10.17 -17.57 6.48
CA THR A 74 -10.88 -18.82 6.18
C THR A 74 -11.31 -18.88 4.73
N PHE A 75 -11.78 -17.76 4.16
CA PHE A 75 -12.17 -17.68 2.76
C PHE A 75 -10.99 -17.77 1.78
N MET A 76 -9.81 -17.28 2.16
CA MET A 76 -8.58 -17.37 1.36
C MET A 76 -7.89 -18.73 1.49
N SER A 77 -8.10 -19.43 2.59
CA SER A 77 -7.50 -20.74 2.86
C SER A 77 -8.20 -21.81 2.03
N SER A 78 -7.49 -22.44 1.09
CA SER A 78 -7.95 -23.69 0.46
C SER A 78 -7.75 -24.91 1.36
N THR A 79 -6.87 -24.82 2.37
CA THR A 79 -6.63 -25.86 3.39
C THR A 79 -6.25 -25.26 4.76
N PRO A 80 -6.55 -25.93 5.90
CA PRO A 80 -6.32 -25.38 7.24
C PRO A 80 -4.85 -25.12 7.62
N ALA A 81 -3.89 -25.72 6.91
CA ALA A 81 -2.48 -25.68 7.25
C ALA A 81 -1.75 -24.39 6.80
N SER A 82 -2.36 -23.57 5.94
CA SER A 82 -1.70 -22.40 5.35
C SER A 82 -1.95 -21.09 6.11
N ARG A 83 -2.53 -21.11 7.32
CA ARG A 83 -3.09 -19.92 7.99
C ARG A 83 -2.09 -18.81 8.30
N GLU A 84 -0.84 -19.14 8.61
CA GLU A 84 0.19 -18.15 8.89
C GLU A 84 0.68 -17.48 7.61
N GLY A 85 0.63 -16.15 7.56
CA GLY A 85 1.14 -15.37 6.42
C GLY A 85 0.22 -15.27 5.21
N ILE A 86 -1.02 -15.77 5.26
CA ILE A 86 -1.99 -15.67 4.14
C ILE A 86 -2.20 -14.23 3.68
N LEU A 87 -2.26 -13.30 4.65
CA LEU A 87 -2.45 -11.89 4.37
C LEU A 87 -1.13 -11.15 4.11
N GLY A 88 0.02 -11.83 4.11
CA GLY A 88 1.31 -11.21 3.80
C GLY A 88 1.72 -10.07 4.73
N GLY A 89 1.31 -10.13 6.00
CA GLY A 89 1.55 -9.06 6.99
C GLY A 89 0.49 -7.95 7.01
N TRP A 90 -0.51 -8.02 6.13
CA TRP A 90 -1.66 -7.12 6.16
C TRP A 90 -2.68 -7.54 7.22
N HIS A 91 -3.22 -6.56 7.93
CA HIS A 91 -4.27 -6.73 8.91
C HIS A 91 -5.60 -6.17 8.41
N TYR A 92 -6.63 -7.01 8.36
CA TYR A 92 -7.96 -6.64 7.90
C TYR A 92 -8.80 -6.11 9.06
N VAL A 93 -9.44 -4.95 8.83
CA VAL A 93 -10.43 -4.39 9.74
C VAL A 93 -11.67 -4.00 8.96
N LYS A 94 -12.83 -4.47 9.41
CA LYS A 94 -14.12 -3.99 8.90
C LYS A 94 -14.36 -2.57 9.39
N ASP A 95 -14.63 -1.65 8.47
CA ASP A 95 -14.82 -0.23 8.80
C ASP A 95 -16.11 0.29 8.16
N GLY A 96 -17.15 0.58 8.96
CA GLY A 96 -18.43 1.13 8.48
C GLY A 96 -19.06 0.33 7.33
N MET A 97 -19.14 0.93 6.13
CA MET A 97 -19.60 0.27 4.89
C MET A 97 -18.44 -0.19 3.98
N GLY A 98 -17.20 -0.11 4.43
CA GLY A 98 -15.98 -0.49 3.72
C GLY A 98 -15.06 -1.38 4.56
N PHE A 99 -13.76 -1.27 4.34
CA PHE A 99 -12.73 -1.99 5.07
C PHE A 99 -11.40 -1.25 5.03
N ARG A 100 -10.51 -1.60 5.96
CA ARG A 100 -9.12 -1.18 6.00
C ARG A 100 -8.21 -2.40 5.94
N LEU A 101 -7.11 -2.29 5.21
CA LEU A 101 -5.96 -3.19 5.33
C LEU A 101 -4.79 -2.38 5.87
N ASN A 102 -4.16 -2.81 6.95
CA ASN A 102 -3.03 -2.12 7.57
C ASN A 102 -1.79 -2.98 7.46
N LEU A 103 -0.69 -2.40 7.00
CA LEU A 103 0.62 -3.03 6.99
C LEU A 103 1.56 -2.21 7.89
N SER A 104 2.03 -2.82 8.97
CA SER A 104 3.07 -2.21 9.81
C SER A 104 4.37 -2.09 9.01
N LEU A 105 4.90 -0.88 8.92
CA LEU A 105 6.11 -0.55 8.17
C LEU A 105 7.34 -0.42 9.07
N GLY A 106 7.13 -0.52 10.38
CA GLY A 106 8.13 -0.50 11.42
C GLY A 106 7.48 -0.61 12.80
N TRP A 107 8.06 0.05 13.80
CA TRP A 107 7.49 0.08 15.15
C TRP A 107 6.19 0.88 15.20
N ASP A 108 6.18 2.06 14.57
CA ASP A 108 5.05 2.98 14.64
C ASP A 108 4.28 3.09 13.30
N PRO A 109 4.94 3.36 12.15
CA PRO A 109 4.19 3.75 10.96
C PRO A 109 3.51 2.57 10.27
N SER A 110 2.38 2.86 9.63
CA SER A 110 1.59 1.89 8.87
C SER A 110 1.19 2.43 7.49
N LEU A 111 1.20 1.56 6.49
CA LEU A 111 0.52 1.80 5.21
C LEU A 111 -0.89 1.25 5.29
N ILE A 112 -1.87 2.03 4.88
CA ILE A 112 -3.27 1.68 5.02
C ILE A 112 -3.95 1.76 3.66
N TYR A 113 -4.62 0.67 3.26
CA TYR A 113 -5.58 0.68 2.17
C TYR A 113 -6.97 0.86 2.73
N VAL A 114 -7.69 1.91 2.33
CA VAL A 114 -9.08 2.12 2.70
C VAL A 114 -9.94 1.84 1.47
N GLY A 115 -10.84 0.86 1.57
CA GLY A 115 -11.65 0.39 0.45
C GLY A 115 -13.13 0.35 0.76
N SER A 116 -13.96 0.65 -0.24
CA SER A 116 -15.42 0.49 -0.22
C SER A 116 -15.92 0.10 -1.62
N LYS A 117 -17.24 0.00 -1.81
CA LYS A 117 -17.82 -0.28 -3.13
C LYS A 117 -17.61 0.85 -4.13
N SER A 118 -17.52 2.09 -3.64
CA SER A 118 -17.52 3.31 -4.45
C SER A 118 -16.17 4.02 -4.50
N SER A 119 -15.27 3.73 -3.58
CA SER A 119 -13.99 4.43 -3.46
C SER A 119 -12.91 3.54 -2.86
N ALA A 120 -11.67 3.83 -3.22
CA ALA A 120 -10.50 3.32 -2.54
C ALA A 120 -9.38 4.36 -2.56
N HIS A 121 -8.55 4.38 -1.52
CA HIS A 121 -7.35 5.21 -1.46
C HIS A 121 -6.30 4.62 -0.53
N TRP A 122 -5.07 5.10 -0.66
CA TRP A 122 -3.98 4.81 0.25
C TRP A 122 -3.85 5.92 1.28
N ALA A 123 -3.53 5.54 2.51
CA ALA A 123 -3.19 6.45 3.59
C ALA A 123 -1.90 5.98 4.28
N PHE A 124 -1.11 6.92 4.73
CA PHE A 124 0.06 6.69 5.58
C PHE A 124 -0.24 7.20 6.97
N ASP A 125 -0.11 6.32 7.96
CA ASP A 125 -0.14 6.67 9.37
C ASP A 125 1.29 6.69 9.92
N PRO A 126 1.81 7.84 10.40
CA PRO A 126 3.13 7.91 11.03
C PRO A 126 3.23 7.16 12.37
N GLY A 127 2.11 6.92 13.05
CA GLY A 127 2.06 6.24 14.34
C GLY A 127 2.58 7.05 15.54
N ASP A 128 2.88 8.33 15.36
CA ASP A 128 3.39 9.25 16.40
C ASP A 128 2.29 10.17 17.00
N GLY A 129 1.03 9.89 16.68
CA GLY A 129 -0.12 10.70 17.08
C GLY A 129 -0.43 11.87 16.14
N THR A 130 0.39 12.10 15.11
CA THR A 130 -0.01 13.00 14.01
C THR A 130 -1.07 12.35 13.12
N PRO A 131 -1.92 13.13 12.43
CA PRO A 131 -2.98 12.57 11.60
C PRO A 131 -2.48 11.75 10.41
N GLU A 132 -3.25 10.73 10.04
CA GLU A 132 -3.06 10.00 8.79
C GLU A 132 -3.07 10.94 7.58
N LYS A 133 -2.21 10.64 6.60
CA LYS A 133 -2.12 11.38 5.35
C LYS A 133 -2.57 10.51 4.18
N VAL A 134 -3.57 10.96 3.43
CA VAL A 134 -3.93 10.34 2.14
C VAL A 134 -2.79 10.57 1.14
N ILE A 135 -2.35 9.50 0.48
CA ILE A 135 -1.27 9.52 -0.51
C ILE A 135 -1.71 8.82 -1.79
N ILE A 136 -1.16 9.24 -2.91
CA ILE A 136 -1.43 8.64 -4.23
C ILE A 136 -0.29 7.67 -4.55
N LEU A 137 -0.60 6.38 -4.65
CA LEU A 137 0.33 5.33 -5.06
C LEU A 137 -0.24 4.59 -6.28
N THR A 138 0.64 4.23 -7.22
CA THR A 138 0.31 3.44 -8.42
C THR A 138 1.06 2.11 -8.39
N PRO A 139 0.59 1.14 -7.57
CA PRO A 139 1.23 -0.18 -7.43
C PRO A 139 1.15 -1.02 -8.71
#